data_AF-A0A950WE08-F1
#
_entry.id   AF-A0A950WE08-F1
#
_cell.length_a   1.000
_cell.length_b   1.000
_cell.length_c   1.000
_cell.angle_alpha   90.00
_cell.angle_beta   90.00
_cell.angle_gamma   90.00
#
_symmetry.space_group_name_H-M   'P 1'
#
loop_
_entity.id
_entity.type
_entity.pdbx_description
1 polymer ?
#
loop_
_entity_poly.entity_id
_entity_poly.type
_entity_poly.pdbx_seq_one_letter_code
_entity_poly.pdbx_strand_id
1 'polypeptide(L)'
;MLPREGSNSRPARTTGPLAPRRPLSRNTDALTLQQRRRRRLYQGREYKGTIHQTDLQRITASLSQSPAPDVVTNKEVHPVIEAEELSTPFPDTSELNASLMGPSPISQSSLPVGLTPISQPSLPASPTFRLPDNESPSYETTEIPLKQPPISIYLLKEITVEVQNEQGVKRTVPLQRKRRDDGKYTQRELLAYVASRRGQPVARDKLLESVFAYGLPDEKYNLTSLTNQFNKCTQFLRQDISKVAAELGIPPLTIISSTRDEWRLLTEECRVIDIDAVERHYTLIDGVSGDDSLKPAVQMACQALIDVYRGDFLENSVESAVREGGDDWVDSWIRQPYTLYRTKYFQALWYRAEFWRIKGDLSSDASEAERTLQRNWYEMAAKLYREYALHATTNFTDESAMLFDLEIKQRVSLGERALRAGLDMYAATKNTQAGDALYLTFAQHMAKLSLEQWRPRTDTVEAWKKLKEQTKS
;
A
#
# COMPACT_ATOMS: atom_id res chain seq x y z
N MET A 1 -68.48 -63.03 -12.42
CA MET A 1 -67.39 -63.89 -11.91
C MET A 1 -66.70 -63.15 -10.77
N LEU A 2 -66.64 -63.81 -9.61
CA LEU A 2 -66.01 -63.42 -8.34
C LEU A 2 -64.44 -63.48 -8.43
N PRO A 3 -63.68 -63.11 -7.37
CA PRO A 3 -62.61 -62.11 -7.43
C PRO A 3 -61.19 -62.70 -7.27
N ARG A 4 -60.17 -61.83 -7.19
CA ARG A 4 -58.94 -62.16 -6.47
C ARG A 4 -58.33 -60.97 -5.73
N GLU A 5 -58.08 -61.24 -4.46
CA GLU A 5 -57.49 -60.39 -3.42
C GLU A 5 -56.00 -60.14 -3.67
N GLY A 6 -55.50 -59.03 -3.12
CA GLY A 6 -54.09 -58.67 -3.13
C GLY A 6 -53.79 -57.63 -2.04
N SER A 7 -53.88 -58.09 -0.80
CA SER A 7 -53.48 -57.38 0.42
C SER A 7 -51.98 -57.04 0.41
N ASN A 8 -51.62 -55.76 0.51
CA ASN A 8 -50.27 -55.35 0.89
C ASN A 8 -50.31 -54.59 2.22
N SER A 9 -49.97 -55.35 3.26
CA SER A 9 -49.74 -54.97 4.64
C SER A 9 -48.58 -53.98 4.77
N ARG A 10 -48.84 -52.85 5.43
CA ARG A 10 -47.83 -51.93 5.98
C ARG A 10 -47.02 -52.62 7.08
N PRO A 11 -45.68 -52.51 7.10
CA PRO A 11 -44.92 -52.83 8.30
C PRO A 11 -45.07 -51.70 9.33
N ALA A 12 -45.47 -52.09 10.53
CA ALA A 12 -45.44 -51.25 11.72
C ALA A 12 -43.99 -50.82 12.01
N ARG A 13 -43.76 -49.50 12.06
CA ARG A 13 -42.48 -48.93 12.44
C ARG A 13 -42.42 -48.85 13.96
N THR A 14 -41.66 -49.77 14.55
CA THR A 14 -41.37 -49.86 15.97
C THR A 14 -40.78 -48.54 16.47
N THR A 15 -41.47 -47.90 17.41
CA THR A 15 -40.98 -46.74 18.17
C THR A 15 -39.89 -47.20 19.13
N GLY A 16 -38.63 -46.99 18.76
CA GLY A 16 -37.50 -47.08 19.69
C GLY A 16 -37.47 -45.89 20.65
N PRO A 17 -36.98 -46.06 21.88
CA PRO A 17 -37.01 -45.01 22.89
C PRO A 17 -36.12 -43.83 22.49
N LEU A 18 -36.70 -42.64 22.56
CA LEU A 18 -36.03 -41.35 22.40
C LEU A 18 -34.84 -41.26 23.37
N ALA A 19 -33.62 -41.35 22.84
CA ALA A 19 -32.44 -40.96 23.57
C ALA A 19 -32.57 -39.48 24.02
N PRO A 20 -32.21 -39.14 25.26
CA PRO A 20 -32.32 -37.78 25.74
C PRO A 20 -31.41 -36.89 24.90
N ARG A 21 -32.02 -35.92 24.20
CA ARG A 21 -31.31 -34.82 23.54
C ARG A 21 -30.53 -34.07 24.61
N ARG A 22 -29.21 -34.33 24.67
CA ARG A 22 -28.29 -33.50 25.44
C ARG A 22 -28.35 -32.08 24.89
N PRO A 23 -28.50 -31.04 25.73
CA PRO A 23 -28.35 -29.68 25.29
C PRO A 23 -26.89 -29.49 24.84
N LEU A 24 -26.70 -29.17 23.56
CA LEU A 24 -25.42 -28.67 23.06
C LEU A 24 -25.20 -27.28 23.68
N SER A 25 -24.63 -27.28 24.88
CA SER A 25 -24.04 -26.10 25.51
C SER A 25 -22.90 -25.62 24.62
N ARG A 26 -23.19 -24.66 23.73
CA ARG A 26 -22.20 -23.82 23.05
C ARG A 26 -21.71 -22.75 24.02
N ASN A 27 -21.02 -23.17 25.08
CA ASN A 27 -20.07 -22.32 25.78
C ASN A 27 -18.70 -22.84 25.37
N THR A 28 -18.13 -22.27 24.31
CA THR A 28 -16.67 -22.33 24.13
C THR A 28 -16.07 -21.56 25.29
N ASP A 29 -15.63 -22.31 26.30
CA ASP A 29 -15.06 -21.78 27.52
C ASP A 29 -13.86 -20.88 27.19
N ALA A 30 -13.66 -19.79 27.94
CA ALA A 30 -12.62 -18.80 27.68
C ALA A 30 -11.21 -19.46 27.62
N LEU A 31 -11.03 -20.51 28.42
CA LEU A 31 -9.86 -21.39 28.40
C LEU A 31 -9.61 -22.06 27.04
N THR A 32 -10.65 -22.55 26.37
CA THR A 32 -10.55 -23.18 25.04
C THR A 32 -10.13 -22.19 23.96
N LEU A 33 -10.55 -20.93 24.06
CA LEU A 33 -10.16 -19.87 23.13
C LEU A 33 -8.73 -19.37 23.42
N GLN A 34 -8.36 -19.22 24.70
CA GLN A 34 -6.98 -18.89 25.09
C GLN A 34 -5.98 -19.98 24.65
N GLN A 35 -6.36 -21.25 24.78
CA GLN A 35 -5.58 -22.37 24.25
C GLN A 35 -5.48 -22.36 22.72
N ARG A 36 -6.51 -21.91 22.00
CA ARG A 36 -6.45 -21.71 20.54
C ARG A 36 -5.53 -20.54 20.16
N ARG A 37 -5.56 -19.42 20.89
CA ARG A 37 -4.63 -18.28 20.70
C ARG A 37 -3.18 -18.73 20.90
N ARG A 38 -2.90 -19.46 21.99
CA ARG A 38 -1.60 -20.08 22.25
C ARG A 38 -1.17 -21.06 21.15
N ARG A 39 -2.05 -21.98 20.72
CA ARG A 39 -1.73 -22.92 19.63
C ARG A 39 -1.43 -22.23 18.31
N ARG A 40 -2.08 -21.10 17.99
CA ARG A 40 -1.79 -20.32 16.77
C ARG A 40 -0.47 -19.58 16.84
N LEU A 41 -0.09 -19.04 18.01
CA LEU A 41 1.26 -18.47 18.22
C LEU A 41 2.36 -19.51 17.95
N TYR A 42 2.12 -20.77 18.29
CA TYR A 42 3.04 -21.88 17.97
C TYR A 42 2.98 -22.31 16.49
N GLN A 43 1.79 -22.49 15.91
CA GLN A 43 1.63 -22.96 14.51
C GLN A 43 1.97 -21.88 13.46
N GLY A 44 1.78 -20.59 13.79
CA GLY A 44 2.15 -19.47 12.93
C GLY A 44 3.65 -19.32 12.74
N ARG A 45 4.49 -19.89 13.63
CA ARG A 45 5.94 -19.94 13.46
C ARG A 45 6.37 -20.99 12.44
N GLU A 46 5.64 -22.09 12.31
CA GLU A 46 6.00 -23.20 11.41
C GLU A 46 5.46 -23.00 9.98
N TYR A 47 4.29 -22.37 9.82
CA TYR A 47 3.66 -22.18 8.49
C TYR A 47 4.13 -20.92 7.72
N LYS A 48 4.74 -19.94 8.41
CA LYS A 48 5.21 -18.68 7.80
C LYS A 48 6.47 -18.84 6.92
N GLY A 49 7.16 -19.98 6.99
CA GLY A 49 8.34 -20.24 6.16
C GLY A 49 8.04 -20.57 4.69
N THR A 50 6.91 -21.23 4.40
CA THR A 50 6.74 -21.90 3.09
C THR A 50 5.99 -21.07 2.06
N ILE A 51 4.92 -20.37 2.43
CA ILE A 51 4.06 -19.65 1.45
C ILE A 51 4.70 -18.34 1.00
N HIS A 52 5.24 -17.55 1.93
CA HIS A 52 5.90 -16.28 1.59
C HIS A 52 7.16 -16.49 0.75
N GLN A 53 7.89 -17.59 0.95
CA GLN A 53 9.11 -17.86 0.20
C GLN A 53 8.82 -18.19 -1.27
N THR A 54 7.74 -18.92 -1.58
CA THR A 54 7.34 -19.23 -2.97
C THR A 54 6.87 -18.03 -3.77
N ASP A 55 6.06 -17.14 -3.19
CA ASP A 55 5.58 -15.94 -3.89
C ASP A 55 6.69 -14.89 -4.04
N LEU A 56 7.57 -14.76 -3.04
CA LEU A 56 8.74 -13.88 -3.11
C LEU A 56 9.80 -14.40 -4.09
N GLN A 57 10.03 -15.71 -4.18
CA GLN A 57 10.94 -16.29 -5.16
C GLN A 57 10.45 -16.10 -6.60
N ARG A 58 9.14 -16.20 -6.86
CA ARG A 58 8.57 -15.89 -8.19
C ARG A 58 8.78 -14.43 -8.57
N ILE A 59 8.51 -13.49 -7.66
CA ILE A 59 8.68 -12.06 -7.91
C ILE A 59 10.18 -11.71 -8.09
N THR A 60 11.06 -12.29 -7.28
CA THR A 60 12.52 -12.08 -7.40
C THR A 60 13.08 -12.70 -8.69
N ALA A 61 12.57 -13.86 -9.11
CA ALA A 61 12.94 -14.51 -10.37
C ALA A 61 12.46 -13.72 -11.60
N SER A 62 11.24 -13.16 -11.55
CA SER A 62 10.72 -12.31 -12.63
C SER A 62 11.43 -10.95 -12.73
N LEU A 63 11.99 -10.44 -11.64
CA LEU A 63 12.71 -9.15 -11.59
C LEU A 63 14.23 -9.26 -11.81
N SER A 64 14.80 -10.47 -11.79
CA SER A 64 16.25 -10.73 -11.95
C SER A 64 16.65 -11.12 -13.37
N GLN A 65 15.70 -11.29 -14.29
CA GLN A 65 15.99 -11.57 -15.70
C GLN A 65 16.16 -10.26 -16.48
N SER A 66 17.37 -9.71 -16.43
CA SER A 66 17.89 -8.83 -17.48
C SER A 66 19.00 -9.60 -18.21
N PRO A 67 19.00 -9.66 -19.55
CA PRO A 67 20.09 -10.31 -20.27
C PRO A 67 21.39 -9.52 -20.05
N ALA A 68 22.46 -10.22 -19.66
CA ALA A 68 23.80 -9.66 -19.68
C ALA A 68 24.18 -9.36 -21.15
N PRO A 69 24.88 -8.26 -21.45
CA PRO A 69 25.36 -8.02 -22.80
C PRO A 69 26.42 -9.05 -23.18
N ASP A 70 26.31 -9.59 -24.40
CA ASP A 70 27.25 -10.52 -25.00
C ASP A 70 28.67 -9.94 -24.99
N VAL A 71 29.56 -10.58 -24.22
CA VAL A 71 30.98 -10.28 -24.21
C VAL A 71 31.61 -10.97 -25.42
N VAL A 72 31.94 -10.17 -26.43
CA VAL A 72 32.81 -10.57 -27.54
C VAL A 72 34.16 -10.96 -26.97
N THR A 73 34.48 -12.25 -27.03
CA THR A 73 35.79 -12.80 -26.67
C THR A 73 36.87 -12.30 -27.63
N ASN A 74 37.75 -11.43 -27.15
CA ASN A 74 39.09 -11.28 -27.71
C ASN A 74 40.11 -11.78 -26.68
N LYS A 75 40.84 -12.82 -27.08
CA LYS A 75 42.07 -13.29 -26.45
C LYS A 75 43.11 -12.16 -26.54
N GLU A 76 43.79 -11.83 -25.45
CA GLU A 76 45.23 -12.07 -25.27
C GLU A 76 45.83 -11.35 -24.04
N VAL A 77 46.67 -12.13 -23.35
CA VAL A 77 47.90 -11.75 -22.61
C VAL A 77 47.76 -10.94 -21.31
N HIS A 78 47.92 -11.67 -20.20
CA HIS A 78 48.33 -11.14 -18.88
C HIS A 78 49.74 -10.52 -18.95
N PRO A 79 49.98 -9.48 -18.14
CA PRO A 79 51.06 -9.61 -17.18
C PRO A 79 50.63 -9.28 -15.75
N VAL A 80 51.26 -10.02 -14.84
CA VAL A 80 51.28 -9.88 -13.39
C VAL A 80 51.89 -8.52 -13.03
N ILE A 81 51.19 -7.70 -12.24
CA ILE A 81 51.79 -6.58 -11.50
C ILE A 81 51.27 -6.63 -10.06
N GLU A 82 52.25 -6.57 -9.16
CA GLU A 82 52.18 -6.61 -7.70
C GLU A 82 51.30 -5.49 -7.12
N ALA A 83 50.56 -5.82 -6.06
CA ALA A 83 49.78 -4.87 -5.28
C ALA A 83 50.68 -4.23 -4.21
N GLU A 84 51.01 -2.94 -4.39
CA GLU A 84 51.47 -2.09 -3.30
C GLU A 84 50.28 -1.46 -2.57
N GLU A 85 50.27 -1.65 -1.26
CA GLU A 85 49.35 -1.02 -0.32
C GLU A 85 49.57 0.50 -0.29
N LEU A 86 48.55 1.27 -0.65
CA LEU A 86 48.52 2.71 -0.40
C LEU A 86 47.33 3.06 0.51
N SER A 87 47.61 3.06 1.81
CA SER A 87 46.76 3.67 2.84
C SER A 87 46.70 5.18 2.62
N THR A 88 45.50 5.73 2.48
CA THR A 88 45.25 7.17 2.65
C THR A 88 44.14 7.38 3.68
N PRO A 89 44.31 8.25 4.69
CA PRO A 89 43.33 8.46 5.74
C PRO A 89 42.32 9.55 5.34
N PHE A 90 41.04 9.32 5.65
CA PHE A 90 40.01 10.37 5.68
C PHE A 90 39.94 10.99 7.09
N PRO A 91 39.61 12.29 7.21
CA PRO A 91 39.67 13.01 8.47
C PRO A 91 38.44 12.75 9.35
N ASP A 92 38.72 12.56 10.64
CA ASP A 92 37.77 12.49 11.75
C ASP A 92 36.96 13.78 11.89
N THR A 93 35.62 13.66 11.87
CA THR A 93 34.70 14.70 12.33
C THR A 93 34.28 14.39 13.76
N SER A 94 35.12 14.78 14.71
CA SER A 94 34.81 14.70 16.14
C SER A 94 35.38 15.92 16.86
N GLU A 95 34.79 17.09 16.62
CA GLU A 95 34.93 18.26 17.49
C GLU A 95 33.88 19.30 17.08
N LEU A 96 32.78 19.40 17.85
CA LEU A 96 31.98 20.60 18.11
C LEU A 96 30.72 20.19 18.88
N ASN A 97 30.92 19.85 20.15
CA ASN A 97 29.86 19.88 21.16
C ASN A 97 30.51 20.14 22.52
N ALA A 98 30.64 21.40 22.89
CA ALA A 98 30.42 21.87 24.24
C ALA A 98 30.52 23.40 24.29
N SER A 99 29.47 24.01 24.83
CA SER A 99 29.51 24.98 25.93
C SER A 99 28.87 26.34 25.67
N LEU A 100 28.03 26.68 26.66
CA LEU A 100 27.67 27.99 27.20
C LEU A 100 26.28 28.57 26.90
N MET A 101 25.46 28.45 27.96
CA MET A 101 24.29 29.24 28.29
C MET A 101 24.62 30.75 28.44
N GLY A 102 23.74 31.60 27.87
CA GLY A 102 23.23 32.91 28.34
C GLY A 102 24.20 34.02 28.82
N PRO A 103 23.72 35.28 29.04
CA PRO A 103 22.36 35.80 28.99
C PRO A 103 22.16 37.02 28.04
N SER A 104 20.89 37.42 27.86
CA SER A 104 20.43 38.63 27.15
C SER A 104 21.00 39.93 27.73
N PRO A 105 21.02 41.02 26.94
CA PRO A 105 19.98 42.04 27.18
C PRO A 105 19.42 42.76 25.93
N ILE A 106 18.34 43.46 26.23
CA ILE A 106 17.46 44.36 25.48
C ILE A 106 18.19 45.38 24.61
N SER A 107 17.72 45.61 23.38
CA SER A 107 17.45 46.96 22.86
C SER A 107 16.64 46.97 21.56
N GLN A 108 15.77 47.97 21.50
CA GLN A 108 14.80 48.32 20.47
C GLN A 108 15.49 48.85 19.20
N SER A 109 14.98 48.56 18.00
CA SER A 109 14.85 49.59 16.95
C SER A 109 13.91 49.15 15.80
N SER A 110 12.94 50.02 15.54
CA SER A 110 12.36 50.43 14.24
C SER A 110 12.34 49.47 13.05
N LEU A 111 11.13 49.09 12.64
CA LEU A 111 10.80 48.63 11.27
C LEU A 111 10.56 49.85 10.35
N PRO A 112 11.06 49.83 9.10
CA PRO A 112 10.45 50.57 8.01
C PRO A 112 9.66 49.64 7.07
N VAL A 113 8.64 50.28 6.52
CA VAL A 113 7.62 49.82 5.59
C VAL A 113 8.18 49.56 4.19
N GLY A 114 7.63 48.54 3.52
CA GLY A 114 7.32 48.62 2.08
C GLY A 114 8.09 47.68 1.17
N LEU A 115 7.44 46.58 0.74
CA LEU A 115 7.66 46.01 -0.59
C LEU A 115 6.34 45.44 -1.13
N THR A 116 6.08 45.82 -2.38
CA THR A 116 4.93 45.55 -3.25
C THR A 116 4.88 44.11 -3.74
N PRO A 117 3.70 43.58 -4.14
CA PRO A 117 3.59 42.25 -4.71
C PRO A 117 4.04 42.24 -6.18
N ILE A 118 5.02 41.39 -6.49
CA ILE A 118 5.45 41.08 -7.86
C ILE A 118 4.40 40.18 -8.52
N SER A 119 3.86 40.64 -9.64
CA SER A 119 2.94 39.91 -10.52
C SER A 119 3.65 38.71 -11.16
N GLN A 120 3.03 37.52 -11.04
CA GLN A 120 3.40 36.34 -11.84
C GLN A 120 2.89 36.50 -13.29
N PRO A 121 3.72 36.23 -14.31
CA PRO A 121 3.23 36.09 -15.68
C PRO A 121 2.60 34.71 -15.90
N SER A 122 1.39 34.71 -16.48
CA SER A 122 0.65 33.54 -16.92
C SER A 122 1.30 32.88 -18.14
N LEU A 123 1.43 31.55 -18.11
CA LEU A 123 1.90 30.73 -19.23
C LEU A 123 0.80 30.59 -20.31
N PRO A 124 1.17 30.55 -21.61
CA PRO A 124 0.21 30.37 -22.71
C PRO A 124 -0.31 28.93 -22.80
N ALA A 125 -1.59 28.82 -23.16
CA ALA A 125 -2.31 27.58 -23.39
C ALA A 125 -1.66 26.72 -24.50
N SER A 126 -1.59 25.40 -24.27
CA SER A 126 -1.13 24.43 -25.27
C SER A 126 -2.14 24.29 -26.43
N PRO A 127 -1.68 24.03 -27.67
CA PRO A 127 -2.56 23.91 -28.82
C PRO A 127 -3.35 22.60 -28.83
N THR A 128 -4.67 22.72 -28.96
CA THR A 128 -5.61 21.62 -29.17
C THR A 128 -5.42 21.03 -30.57
N PHE A 129 -4.93 19.80 -30.65
CA PHE A 129 -4.87 19.02 -31.87
C PHE A 129 -6.26 18.42 -32.17
N ARG A 130 -6.96 18.91 -33.21
CA ARG A 130 -8.21 18.31 -33.71
C ARG A 130 -7.89 17.24 -34.75
N LEU A 131 -8.31 16.01 -34.50
CA LEU A 131 -8.39 14.94 -35.50
C LEU A 131 -9.74 15.02 -36.24
N PRO A 132 -9.81 14.60 -37.52
CA PRO A 132 -11.01 14.72 -38.34
C PRO A 132 -12.08 13.70 -37.95
N ASP A 133 -13.33 14.14 -38.11
CA ASP A 133 -14.57 13.44 -37.77
C ASP A 133 -14.69 12.11 -38.51
N ASN A 134 -14.79 11.02 -37.74
CA ASN A 134 -15.15 9.70 -38.24
C ASN A 134 -16.61 9.44 -37.85
N GLU A 135 -17.54 9.75 -38.76
CA GLU A 135 -18.96 9.47 -38.61
C GLU A 135 -19.17 7.94 -38.52
N SER A 136 -19.39 7.46 -37.30
CA SER A 136 -19.88 6.10 -37.05
C SER A 136 -21.32 6.18 -36.52
N PRO A 137 -22.21 5.27 -36.97
CA PRO A 137 -23.64 5.38 -36.74
C PRO A 137 -23.99 5.22 -35.26
N SER A 138 -24.70 6.22 -34.73
CA SER A 138 -25.19 6.28 -33.35
C SER A 138 -26.30 5.25 -33.12
N TYR A 139 -25.96 4.13 -32.52
CA TYR A 139 -26.91 3.31 -31.78
C TYR A 139 -27.11 3.96 -30.41
N GLU A 140 -28.28 4.58 -30.20
CA GLU A 140 -28.76 5.01 -28.89
C GLU A 140 -28.96 3.78 -27.99
N THR A 141 -27.87 3.32 -27.40
CA THR A 141 -27.94 2.41 -26.26
C THR A 141 -28.39 3.28 -25.09
N THR A 142 -29.64 3.13 -24.69
CA THR A 142 -30.18 3.73 -23.46
C THR A 142 -29.47 3.07 -22.28
N GLU A 143 -28.25 3.52 -21.97
CA GLU A 143 -27.53 3.13 -20.76
C GLU A 143 -28.32 3.69 -19.57
N ILE A 144 -29.14 2.83 -18.96
CA ILE A 144 -29.72 3.09 -17.65
C ILE A 144 -28.53 3.40 -16.73
N PRO A 145 -28.46 4.59 -16.10
CA PRO A 145 -27.36 4.91 -15.21
C PRO A 145 -27.33 3.87 -14.10
N LEU A 146 -26.27 3.05 -14.04
CA LEU A 146 -26.10 2.12 -12.93
C LEU A 146 -26.16 2.94 -11.64
N LYS A 147 -27.19 2.71 -10.83
CA LYS A 147 -27.39 3.39 -9.55
C LYS A 147 -26.14 3.18 -8.71
N GLN A 148 -25.33 4.22 -8.54
CA GLN A 148 -24.13 4.12 -7.73
C GLN A 148 -24.53 3.88 -6.28
N PRO A 149 -23.77 3.04 -5.54
CA PRO A 149 -24.09 2.79 -4.14
C PRO A 149 -24.02 4.11 -3.34
N PRO A 150 -24.94 4.32 -2.39
CA PRO A 150 -25.02 5.56 -1.62
C PRO A 150 -23.82 5.78 -0.70
N ILE A 151 -23.04 4.75 -0.37
CA ILE A 151 -21.86 4.86 0.51
C ILE A 151 -20.58 4.46 -0.24
N SER A 152 -19.61 5.36 -0.23
CA SER A 152 -18.24 5.14 -0.71
C SER A 152 -17.27 5.07 0.47
N ILE A 153 -16.43 4.04 0.50
CA ILE A 153 -15.43 3.80 1.55
C ILE A 153 -14.04 3.84 0.91
N TYR A 154 -13.12 4.58 1.51
CA TYR A 154 -11.71 4.62 1.16
C TYR A 154 -10.88 4.11 2.34
N LEU A 155 -9.88 3.29 2.06
CA LEU A 155 -9.09 2.56 3.06
C LEU A 155 -7.57 2.81 2.93
N LEU A 156 -7.12 3.40 1.83
CA LEU A 156 -5.73 3.78 1.59
C LEU A 156 -5.44 5.15 2.25
N LYS A 157 -4.31 5.26 2.94
CA LYS A 157 -3.85 6.39 3.76
C LYS A 157 -4.68 6.62 5.04
N GLU A 158 -5.90 7.14 4.90
CA GLU A 158 -6.83 7.36 6.01
C GLU A 158 -8.21 6.82 5.63
N ILE A 159 -8.89 6.20 6.60
CA ILE A 159 -10.27 5.75 6.39
C ILE A 159 -11.17 6.97 6.24
N THR A 160 -11.78 7.08 5.07
CA THR A 160 -12.84 8.05 4.83
C THR A 160 -14.09 7.35 4.33
N VAL A 161 -15.24 7.87 4.74
CA VAL A 161 -16.55 7.39 4.29
C VAL A 161 -17.31 8.59 3.77
N GLU A 162 -17.83 8.45 2.56
CA GLU A 162 -18.64 9.46 1.91
C GLU A 162 -20.02 8.88 1.65
N VAL A 163 -21.05 9.64 1.99
CA VAL A 163 -22.44 9.35 1.60
C VAL A 163 -22.78 10.26 0.43
N GLN A 164 -23.42 9.70 -0.59
CA GLN A 164 -23.84 10.41 -1.79
C GLN A 164 -25.33 10.22 -2.06
N ASN A 165 -26.01 11.30 -2.43
CA ASN A 165 -27.41 11.24 -2.87
C ASN A 165 -27.51 10.96 -4.37
N GLU A 166 -28.73 10.76 -4.87
CA GLU A 166 -29.00 10.49 -6.29
C GLU A 166 -28.60 11.66 -7.22
N GLN A 167 -28.44 12.87 -6.66
CA GLN A 167 -27.97 14.06 -7.37
C GLN A 167 -26.42 14.17 -7.41
N GLY A 168 -25.71 13.21 -6.81
CA GLY A 168 -24.24 13.19 -6.76
C GLY A 168 -23.62 14.11 -5.70
N VAL A 169 -24.42 14.72 -4.82
CA VAL A 169 -23.93 15.52 -3.69
C VAL A 169 -23.32 14.59 -2.65
N LYS A 170 -22.04 14.81 -2.33
CA LYS A 170 -21.27 13.98 -1.39
C LYS A 170 -21.08 14.69 -0.05
N ARG A 171 -21.15 13.92 1.04
CA ARG A 171 -20.82 14.38 2.40
C ARG A 171 -19.96 13.35 3.11
N THR A 172 -18.87 13.80 3.73
CA THR A 172 -17.97 12.96 4.50
C THR A 172 -18.55 12.67 5.89
N VAL A 173 -18.47 11.42 6.33
CA VAL A 173 -18.93 10.97 7.65
C VAL A 173 -17.83 11.25 8.67
N PRO A 174 -18.12 11.98 9.76
CA PRO A 174 -17.13 12.29 10.79
C PRO A 174 -16.91 11.05 11.69
N LEU A 175 -16.03 10.15 11.25
CA LEU A 175 -15.64 8.98 12.05
C LEU A 175 -14.77 9.42 13.25
N GLN A 176 -15.33 9.32 14.45
CA GLN A 176 -14.68 9.72 15.69
C GLN A 176 -13.42 8.89 15.95
N ARG A 177 -12.28 9.55 16.20
CA ARG A 177 -11.04 8.92 16.65
C ARG A 177 -11.01 8.98 18.18
N LYS A 178 -11.35 7.88 18.86
CA LYS A 178 -11.11 7.76 20.32
C LYS A 178 -9.83 6.96 20.55
N ARG A 179 -8.93 7.51 21.39
CA ARG A 179 -7.62 6.93 21.75
C ARG A 179 -7.78 5.65 22.57
N ARG A 180 -6.83 4.72 22.41
CA ARG A 180 -6.78 3.40 23.07
C ARG A 180 -6.58 3.47 24.58
N ASP A 181 -6.04 4.56 25.12
CA ASP A 181 -5.67 4.71 26.54
C ASP A 181 -6.87 4.47 27.50
N ASP A 182 -8.11 4.70 27.05
CA ASP A 182 -9.35 4.53 27.83
C ASP A 182 -10.17 3.27 27.46
N GLY A 183 -9.68 2.42 26.55
CA GLY A 183 -10.40 1.22 26.10
C GLY A 183 -11.70 1.49 25.29
N LYS A 184 -11.74 2.53 24.45
CA LYS A 184 -12.92 2.97 23.66
C LYS A 184 -12.46 3.52 22.29
N TYR A 185 -13.10 3.40 21.12
CA TYR A 185 -13.91 2.39 20.41
C TYR A 185 -13.35 2.40 18.98
N THR A 186 -13.22 1.24 18.35
CA THR A 186 -12.50 1.04 17.09
C THR A 186 -13.43 1.10 15.87
N GLN A 187 -14.30 2.12 15.78
CA GLN A 187 -15.25 2.27 14.64
C GLN A 187 -14.53 2.20 13.29
N ARG A 188 -13.41 2.91 13.19
CA ARG A 188 -12.51 2.94 12.04
C ARG A 188 -11.95 1.53 11.73
N GLU A 189 -11.35 0.86 12.70
CA GLU A 189 -10.76 -0.47 12.49
C GLU A 189 -11.82 -1.53 12.18
N LEU A 190 -12.99 -1.50 12.83
CA LEU A 190 -14.13 -2.38 12.51
C LEU A 190 -14.56 -2.18 11.07
N LEU A 191 -14.76 -0.94 10.65
CA LEU A 191 -15.17 -0.63 9.29
C LEU A 191 -14.11 -1.09 8.29
N ALA A 192 -12.83 -0.77 8.52
CA ALA A 192 -11.74 -1.23 7.65
C ALA A 192 -11.63 -2.74 7.59
N TYR A 193 -11.79 -3.44 8.72
CA TYR A 193 -11.72 -4.89 8.76
C TYR A 193 -12.82 -5.51 7.89
N VAL A 194 -14.07 -5.08 8.08
CA VAL A 194 -15.21 -5.62 7.32
C VAL A 194 -15.15 -5.17 5.84
N ALA A 195 -14.75 -3.93 5.57
CA ALA A 195 -14.65 -3.39 4.22
C ALA A 195 -13.51 -4.03 3.41
N SER A 196 -12.36 -4.34 4.03
CA SER A 196 -11.24 -5.05 3.38
C SER A 196 -11.63 -6.45 2.87
N ARG A 197 -12.70 -7.04 3.42
CA ARG A 197 -13.24 -8.34 3.02
C ARG A 197 -14.24 -8.25 1.87
N ARG A 198 -14.60 -7.04 1.41
CA ARG A 198 -15.38 -6.78 0.19
C ARG A 198 -16.66 -7.63 0.07
N GLY A 199 -17.44 -7.68 1.16
CA GLY A 199 -18.71 -8.42 1.22
C GLY A 199 -18.60 -9.90 1.58
N GLN A 200 -17.38 -10.46 1.71
CA GLN A 200 -17.22 -11.81 2.23
C GLN A 200 -17.66 -11.91 3.70
N PRO A 201 -18.37 -12.98 4.09
CA PRO A 201 -18.80 -13.19 5.47
C PRO A 201 -17.60 -13.43 6.38
N VAL A 202 -17.69 -12.86 7.58
CA VAL A 202 -16.67 -12.98 8.62
C VAL A 202 -17.30 -13.54 9.88
N ALA A 203 -16.77 -14.66 10.38
CA ALA A 203 -17.20 -15.24 11.64
C ALA A 203 -17.04 -14.22 12.79
N ARG A 204 -18.09 -14.06 13.60
CA ARG A 204 -18.11 -13.12 14.72
C ARG A 204 -16.91 -13.26 15.65
N ASP A 205 -16.54 -14.48 16.03
CA ASP A 205 -15.42 -14.73 16.94
C ASP A 205 -14.09 -14.21 16.36
N LYS A 206 -13.86 -14.41 15.06
CA LYS A 206 -12.66 -13.90 14.37
C LYS A 206 -12.63 -12.38 14.33
N LEU A 207 -13.78 -11.75 14.13
CA LEU A 207 -13.91 -10.30 14.12
C LEU A 207 -13.65 -9.71 15.50
N LEU A 208 -14.25 -10.28 16.56
CA LEU A 208 -14.01 -9.86 17.93
C LEU A 208 -12.53 -10.03 18.33
N GLU A 209 -11.93 -11.16 17.96
CA GLU A 209 -10.52 -11.44 18.19
C GLU A 209 -9.60 -10.46 17.44
N SER A 210 -9.84 -10.24 16.14
CA SER A 210 -8.92 -9.45 15.30
C SER A 210 -9.02 -7.94 15.56
N VAL A 211 -10.21 -7.43 15.86
CA VAL A 211 -10.45 -5.98 15.95
C VAL A 211 -10.51 -5.48 17.39
N PHE A 212 -11.14 -6.24 18.30
CA PHE A 212 -11.42 -5.76 19.66
C PHE A 212 -10.50 -6.36 20.71
N ALA A 213 -10.00 -7.58 20.50
CA ALA A 213 -9.07 -8.20 21.42
C ALA A 213 -7.60 -7.90 21.13
N TYR A 214 -7.31 -7.34 19.96
CA TYR A 214 -5.95 -7.04 19.55
C TYR A 214 -5.29 -6.01 20.49
N GLY A 215 -4.12 -6.33 21.03
CA GLY A 215 -3.39 -5.50 22.00
C GLY A 215 -3.98 -5.47 23.40
N LEU A 216 -5.05 -6.23 23.69
CA LEU A 216 -5.54 -6.39 25.06
C LEU A 216 -4.75 -7.49 25.79
N PRO A 217 -4.37 -7.26 27.06
CA PRO A 217 -3.80 -8.32 27.89
C PRO A 217 -4.84 -9.42 28.09
N ASP A 218 -4.38 -10.68 28.22
CA ASP A 218 -5.24 -11.85 28.35
C ASP A 218 -6.26 -11.72 29.49
N GLU A 219 -5.92 -11.03 30.58
CA GLU A 219 -6.82 -10.77 31.72
C GLU A 219 -8.02 -9.89 31.38
N LYS A 220 -7.90 -9.02 30.37
CA LYS A 220 -8.97 -8.15 29.89
C LYS A 220 -9.76 -8.78 28.72
N TYR A 221 -9.39 -9.99 28.31
CA TYR A 221 -10.08 -10.74 27.28
C TYR A 221 -11.36 -11.36 27.84
N ASN A 222 -12.48 -10.65 27.71
CA ASN A 222 -13.81 -11.14 28.10
C ASN A 222 -14.77 -11.02 26.92
N LEU A 223 -15.28 -12.16 26.42
CA LEU A 223 -16.18 -12.23 25.26
C LEU A 223 -17.43 -11.34 25.41
N THR A 224 -17.97 -11.23 26.62
CA THR A 224 -19.13 -10.37 26.92
C THR A 224 -18.76 -8.90 26.76
N SER A 225 -17.58 -8.49 27.24
CA SER A 225 -17.06 -7.13 27.07
C SER A 225 -16.80 -6.80 25.60
N LEU A 226 -16.12 -7.69 24.87
CA LEU A 226 -15.83 -7.53 23.44
C LEU A 226 -17.12 -7.44 22.61
N THR A 227 -18.12 -8.27 22.94
CA THR A 227 -19.45 -8.22 22.32
C THR A 227 -20.13 -6.88 22.56
N ASN A 228 -20.13 -6.40 23.81
CA ASN A 228 -20.72 -5.11 24.15
C ASN A 228 -20.00 -3.97 23.42
N GLN A 229 -18.68 -4.07 23.26
CA GLN A 229 -17.92 -3.08 22.52
C GLN A 229 -18.27 -3.06 21.04
N PHE A 230 -18.32 -4.24 20.44
CA PHE A 230 -18.75 -4.42 19.06
C PHE A 230 -20.17 -3.87 18.80
N ASN A 231 -21.13 -4.21 19.65
CA ASN A 231 -22.51 -3.72 19.52
C ASN A 231 -22.57 -2.18 19.60
N LYS A 232 -21.81 -1.57 20.51
CA LYS A 232 -21.72 -0.11 20.60
C LYS A 232 -21.05 0.51 19.36
N CYS A 233 -19.95 -0.08 18.86
CA CYS A 233 -19.30 0.37 17.62
C CYS A 233 -20.27 0.34 16.44
N THR A 234 -21.01 -0.76 16.24
CA THR A 234 -21.98 -0.88 15.15
C THR A 234 -23.14 0.12 15.29
N GLN A 235 -23.62 0.34 16.53
CA GLN A 235 -24.65 1.34 16.81
C GLN A 235 -24.17 2.76 16.46
N PHE A 236 -22.98 3.15 16.90
CA PHE A 236 -22.43 4.48 16.59
C PHE A 236 -22.14 4.65 15.10
N LEU A 237 -21.57 3.64 14.43
CA LEU A 237 -21.37 3.68 12.97
C LEU A 237 -22.70 3.90 12.22
N ARG A 238 -23.75 3.16 12.60
CA ARG A 238 -25.08 3.34 12.01
C ARG A 238 -25.61 4.75 12.28
N GLN A 239 -25.45 5.26 13.49
CA GLN A 239 -25.91 6.60 13.87
C GLN A 239 -25.18 7.69 13.07
N ASP A 240 -23.86 7.64 13.00
CA ASP A 240 -23.05 8.65 12.30
C ASP A 240 -23.36 8.68 10.80
N ILE A 241 -23.50 7.51 10.18
CA ILE A 241 -23.82 7.39 8.75
C ILE A 241 -25.28 7.77 8.48
N SER A 242 -26.23 7.34 9.31
CA SER A 242 -27.64 7.70 9.16
C SER A 242 -27.88 9.20 9.35
N LYS A 243 -27.09 9.85 10.21
CA LYS A 243 -27.14 11.31 10.39
C LYS A 243 -26.78 12.02 9.09
N VAL A 244 -25.66 11.64 8.47
CA VAL A 244 -25.23 12.23 7.19
C VAL A 244 -26.19 11.87 6.05
N ALA A 245 -26.72 10.65 6.03
CA ALA A 245 -27.73 10.23 5.07
C ALA A 245 -29.00 11.09 5.18
N ALA A 246 -29.47 11.37 6.40
CA ALA A 246 -30.64 12.22 6.63
C ALA A 246 -30.42 13.67 6.18
N GLU A 247 -29.21 14.23 6.38
CA GLU A 247 -28.82 15.56 5.86
C GLU A 247 -28.88 15.62 4.33
N LEU A 248 -28.76 14.47 3.66
CA LEU A 248 -28.83 14.31 2.20
C LEU A 248 -30.21 13.84 1.70
N GLY A 249 -31.21 13.67 2.58
CA GLY A 249 -32.55 13.18 2.23
C GLY A 249 -32.61 11.68 1.90
N ILE A 250 -31.59 10.91 2.29
CA ILE A 250 -31.49 9.47 2.05
C ILE A 250 -32.05 8.73 3.27
N PRO A 251 -32.84 7.64 3.08
CA PRO A 251 -33.31 6.83 4.21
C PRO A 251 -32.13 6.24 5.01
N PRO A 252 -32.35 5.86 6.28
CA PRO A 252 -31.30 5.25 7.11
C PRO A 252 -30.66 4.04 6.42
N LEU A 253 -29.34 4.04 6.37
CA LEU A 253 -28.53 3.02 5.69
C LEU A 253 -27.97 2.01 6.70
N THR A 254 -27.86 0.76 6.28
CA THR A 254 -27.25 -0.32 7.04
C THR A 254 -25.97 -0.79 6.35
N ILE A 255 -24.82 -0.50 6.95
CA ILE A 255 -23.51 -0.84 6.37
C ILE A 255 -23.14 -2.31 6.58
N ILE A 256 -23.52 -2.87 7.73
CA ILE A 256 -23.09 -4.21 8.17
C ILE A 256 -24.32 -5.07 8.42
N SER A 257 -24.36 -6.21 7.74
CA SER A 257 -25.39 -7.25 7.95
C SER A 257 -24.85 -8.37 8.83
N SER A 258 -25.74 -8.98 9.61
CA SER A 258 -25.48 -10.21 10.34
C SER A 258 -26.41 -11.32 9.84
N THR A 259 -25.82 -12.47 9.52
CA THR A 259 -26.55 -13.69 9.16
C THR A 259 -25.88 -14.86 9.85
N ARG A 260 -26.61 -15.59 10.71
CA ARG A 260 -26.15 -16.85 11.34
C ARG A 260 -24.71 -16.78 11.93
N ASP A 261 -24.44 -15.77 12.74
CA ASP A 261 -23.14 -15.49 13.38
C ASP A 261 -22.01 -15.03 12.45
N GLU A 262 -22.33 -14.72 11.20
CA GLU A 262 -21.42 -14.11 10.23
C GLU A 262 -21.78 -12.66 9.98
N TRP A 263 -20.75 -11.83 9.80
CA TRP A 263 -20.85 -10.40 9.56
C TRP A 263 -20.24 -10.05 8.21
N ARG A 264 -20.93 -9.21 7.45
CA ARG A 264 -20.45 -8.78 6.13
C ARG A 264 -20.82 -7.33 5.85
N LEU A 265 -20.00 -6.70 5.01
CA LEU A 265 -20.37 -5.42 4.40
C LEU A 265 -21.56 -5.64 3.47
N LEU A 266 -22.56 -4.77 3.54
CA LEU A 266 -23.67 -4.76 2.59
C LEU A 266 -23.24 -4.05 1.32
N THR A 267 -22.83 -4.84 0.33
CA THR A 267 -22.27 -4.36 -0.95
C THR A 267 -23.28 -3.66 -1.85
N GLU A 268 -24.59 -3.81 -1.57
CA GLU A 268 -25.66 -3.07 -2.26
C GLU A 268 -25.70 -1.59 -1.84
N GLU A 269 -25.36 -1.31 -0.59
CA GLU A 269 -25.37 0.05 -0.03
C GLU A 269 -23.98 0.68 0.02
N CYS A 270 -22.93 -0.14 0.06
CA CYS A 270 -21.56 0.28 0.30
C CYS A 270 -20.59 -0.25 -0.75
N ARG A 271 -19.64 0.59 -1.16
CA ARG A 271 -18.53 0.18 -2.03
C ARG A 271 -17.20 0.67 -1.52
N VAL A 272 -16.19 -0.19 -1.57
CA VAL A 272 -14.79 0.20 -1.34
C VAL A 272 -14.24 0.71 -2.66
N ILE A 273 -13.79 1.96 -2.73
CA ILE A 273 -13.49 2.60 -4.01
C ILE A 273 -12.02 2.42 -4.39
N ASP A 274 -11.11 2.78 -3.49
CA ASP A 274 -9.68 2.87 -3.77
C ASP A 274 -9.02 1.50 -3.91
N ILE A 275 -9.26 0.57 -2.97
CA ILE A 275 -8.76 -0.80 -3.07
C ILE A 275 -9.30 -1.49 -4.33
N ASP A 276 -10.59 -1.38 -4.63
CA ASP A 276 -11.18 -2.02 -5.81
C ASP A 276 -10.60 -1.46 -7.11
N ALA A 277 -10.26 -0.17 -7.13
CA ALA A 277 -9.60 0.45 -8.27
C ALA A 277 -8.15 -0.02 -8.42
N VAL A 278 -7.37 -0.09 -7.33
CA VAL A 278 -6.01 -0.66 -7.34
C VAL A 278 -6.04 -2.11 -7.84
N GLU A 279 -6.94 -2.93 -7.32
CA GLU A 279 -7.09 -4.35 -7.73
C GLU A 279 -7.46 -4.48 -9.21
N ARG A 280 -8.40 -3.67 -9.69
CA ARG A 280 -8.84 -3.69 -11.09
C ARG A 280 -7.68 -3.39 -12.04
N HIS A 281 -6.90 -2.35 -11.75
CA HIS A 281 -5.74 -1.99 -12.58
C HIS A 281 -4.62 -3.01 -12.44
N TYR A 282 -4.38 -3.52 -11.23
CA TYR A 282 -3.34 -4.51 -11.00
C TYR A 282 -3.62 -5.85 -11.70
N THR A 283 -4.88 -6.23 -11.91
CA THR A 283 -5.22 -7.45 -12.66
C THR A 283 -4.66 -7.45 -14.09
N LEU A 284 -4.42 -6.27 -14.68
CA LEU A 284 -3.79 -6.13 -16.00
C LEU A 284 -2.25 -6.12 -15.94
N ILE A 285 -1.69 -5.92 -14.75
CA ILE A 285 -0.24 -5.84 -14.48
C ILE A 285 0.29 -7.19 -13.98
N ASP A 286 -0.54 -7.93 -13.24
CA ASP A 286 -0.18 -9.20 -12.61
C ASP A 286 0.17 -10.26 -13.67
N GLY A 287 1.24 -11.01 -13.39
CA GLY A 287 1.75 -12.05 -14.30
C GLY A 287 2.44 -11.53 -15.59
N VAL A 288 2.59 -10.23 -15.78
CA VAL A 288 3.29 -9.66 -16.94
C VAL A 288 4.81 -9.89 -16.82
N SER A 289 5.43 -10.44 -17.86
CA SER A 289 6.88 -10.70 -17.93
C SER A 289 7.50 -10.21 -19.22
N GLY A 290 8.74 -9.71 -19.15
CA GLY A 290 9.50 -9.26 -20.32
C GLY A 290 8.81 -8.14 -21.09
N ASP A 291 8.76 -8.28 -22.41
CA ASP A 291 8.23 -7.27 -23.34
C ASP A 291 6.72 -7.01 -23.19
N ASP A 292 5.98 -7.91 -22.55
CA ASP A 292 4.56 -7.71 -22.29
C ASP A 292 4.30 -6.49 -21.38
N SER A 293 5.29 -6.10 -20.58
CA SER A 293 5.24 -4.88 -19.76
C SER A 293 5.12 -3.61 -20.59
N LEU A 294 5.52 -3.64 -21.86
CA LEU A 294 5.52 -2.49 -22.76
C LEU A 294 4.17 -2.28 -23.48
N LYS A 295 3.23 -3.24 -23.36
CA LYS A 295 1.91 -3.15 -24.00
C LYS A 295 1.16 -1.89 -23.54
N PRO A 296 0.52 -1.12 -24.45
CA PRO A 296 -0.20 0.10 -24.09
C PRO A 296 -1.24 -0.08 -22.98
N ALA A 297 -1.96 -1.21 -22.98
CA ALA A 297 -2.94 -1.52 -21.95
C ALA A 297 -2.32 -1.65 -20.54
N VAL A 298 -1.17 -2.32 -20.44
CA VAL A 298 -0.42 -2.47 -19.17
C VAL A 298 0.07 -1.10 -18.70
N GLN A 299 0.57 -0.29 -19.62
CA GLN A 299 1.09 1.05 -19.33
C GLN A 299 0.00 2.03 -18.86
N MET A 300 -1.19 1.96 -19.46
CA MET A 300 -2.36 2.71 -18.99
C MET A 300 -2.82 2.21 -17.62
N ALA A 301 -2.78 0.90 -17.37
CA ALA A 301 -3.11 0.33 -16.07
C ALA A 301 -2.11 0.75 -14.98
N CYS A 302 -0.80 0.76 -15.29
CA CYS A 302 0.23 1.25 -14.37
C CYS A 302 -0.03 2.71 -14.00
N GLN A 303 -0.28 3.58 -14.98
CA GLN A 303 -0.58 4.99 -14.72
C GLN A 303 -1.85 5.15 -13.87
N ALA A 304 -2.93 4.45 -14.23
CA ALA A 304 -4.18 4.54 -13.49
C ALA A 304 -4.05 4.01 -12.04
N LEU A 305 -3.21 2.99 -11.81
CA LEU A 305 -2.91 2.51 -10.47
C LEU A 305 -2.13 3.55 -9.66
N ILE A 306 -1.09 4.16 -10.26
CA ILE A 306 -0.30 5.24 -9.64
C ILE A 306 -1.22 6.40 -9.25
N ASP A 307 -2.11 6.84 -10.15
CA ASP A 307 -2.99 7.99 -9.92
C ASP A 307 -4.02 7.74 -8.80
N VAL A 308 -4.44 6.49 -8.60
CA VAL A 308 -5.42 6.12 -7.57
C VAL A 308 -4.77 5.79 -6.23
N TYR A 309 -3.49 5.42 -6.20
CA TYR A 309 -2.79 5.06 -4.97
C TYR A 309 -2.55 6.28 -4.07
N ARG A 310 -3.28 6.37 -2.96
CA ARG A 310 -3.20 7.52 -2.03
C ARG A 310 -2.17 7.38 -0.93
N GLY A 311 -1.76 6.16 -0.62
CA GLY A 311 -0.92 5.80 0.53
C GLY A 311 -1.19 4.39 1.02
N ASP A 312 -0.54 4.00 2.11
CA ASP A 312 -0.60 2.64 2.62
C ASP A 312 -1.92 2.37 3.36
N PHE A 313 -2.35 1.11 3.44
CA PHE A 313 -3.61 0.77 4.09
C PHE A 313 -3.58 1.13 5.59
N LEU A 314 -4.44 2.07 6.02
CA LEU A 314 -4.46 2.59 7.39
C LEU A 314 -3.15 3.24 7.86
N GLU A 315 -2.36 3.80 6.95
CA GLU A 315 -1.05 4.43 7.20
C GLU A 315 -0.97 5.22 8.50
N ASN A 316 -1.83 6.23 8.67
CA ASN A 316 -1.83 7.08 9.86
C ASN A 316 -2.09 6.32 11.17
N SER A 317 -2.86 5.22 11.09
CA SER A 317 -3.18 4.38 12.26
C SER A 317 -2.00 3.48 12.61
N VAL A 318 -1.31 2.93 11.60
CA VAL A 318 -0.10 2.13 11.78
C VAL A 318 1.02 2.98 12.37
N GLU A 319 1.30 4.14 11.78
CA GLU A 319 2.37 5.03 12.27
C GLU A 319 2.15 5.48 13.72
N SER A 320 0.90 5.72 14.11
CA SER A 320 0.56 6.06 15.49
C SER A 320 0.82 4.86 16.42
N ALA A 321 0.40 3.66 16.02
CA ALA A 321 0.55 2.45 16.83
C ALA A 321 2.01 2.02 16.99
N VAL A 322 2.83 2.18 15.94
CA VAL A 322 4.27 1.87 15.98
C VAL A 322 5.00 2.81 16.94
N ARG A 323 4.73 4.12 16.85
CA ARG A 323 5.30 5.14 17.75
C ARG A 323 4.95 4.92 19.23
N GLU A 324 3.83 4.27 19.48
CA GLU A 324 3.36 3.95 20.84
C GLU A 324 3.99 2.66 21.41
N GLY A 325 4.89 1.99 20.67
CA GLY A 325 5.65 0.82 21.15
C GLY A 325 4.83 -0.46 21.24
N GLY A 326 3.83 -0.66 20.37
CA GLY A 326 2.99 -1.85 20.39
C GLY A 326 3.69 -3.12 19.91
N ASP A 327 4.02 -4.04 20.83
CA ASP A 327 4.78 -5.28 20.56
C ASP A 327 4.07 -6.33 19.66
N ASP A 328 2.74 -6.28 19.50
CA ASP A 328 1.97 -7.37 18.88
C ASP A 328 1.76 -7.25 17.34
N TRP A 329 2.54 -6.40 16.66
CA TRP A 329 2.30 -6.07 15.24
C TRP A 329 2.45 -7.23 14.25
N VAL A 330 3.26 -8.22 14.59
CA VAL A 330 3.58 -9.37 13.71
C VAL A 330 2.33 -10.18 13.33
N ASP A 331 1.34 -10.25 14.22
CA ASP A 331 0.09 -10.99 14.01
C ASP A 331 -1.11 -10.06 13.79
N SER A 332 -0.86 -8.77 13.55
CA SER A 332 -1.89 -7.80 13.20
C SER A 332 -2.52 -8.13 11.85
N TRP A 333 -3.85 -8.16 11.80
CA TRP A 333 -4.59 -8.30 10.54
C TRP A 333 -4.35 -7.14 9.56
N ILE A 334 -3.86 -6.00 10.05
CA ILE A 334 -3.55 -4.79 9.26
C ILE A 334 -2.24 -4.96 8.49
N ARG A 335 -1.30 -5.78 8.98
CA ARG A 335 0.05 -5.93 8.40
C ARG A 335 0.01 -6.34 6.92
N GLN A 336 -0.78 -7.36 6.59
CA GLN A 336 -0.88 -7.87 5.23
C GLN A 336 -1.42 -6.82 4.24
N PRO A 337 -2.60 -6.21 4.45
CA PRO A 337 -3.10 -5.18 3.51
C PRO A 337 -2.22 -3.92 3.49
N TYR A 338 -1.53 -3.57 4.58
CA TYR A 338 -0.56 -2.46 4.62
C TYR A 338 0.57 -2.65 3.59
N THR A 339 1.14 -3.85 3.49
CA THR A 339 2.25 -4.12 2.56
C THR A 339 1.78 -4.54 1.16
N LEU A 340 0.59 -5.15 1.05
CA LEU A 340 0.08 -5.69 -0.22
C LEU A 340 -0.11 -4.60 -1.29
N TYR A 341 -0.90 -3.56 -1.00
CA TYR A 341 -1.21 -2.53 -2.00
C TYR A 341 0.01 -1.68 -2.34
N ARG A 342 0.88 -1.46 -1.36
CA ARG A 342 2.18 -0.81 -1.56
C ARG A 342 3.06 -1.60 -2.54
N THR A 343 3.04 -2.94 -2.46
CA THR A 343 3.75 -3.80 -3.42
C THR A 343 3.23 -3.59 -4.85
N LYS A 344 1.91 -3.56 -5.01
CA LYS A 344 1.25 -3.36 -6.31
C LYS A 344 1.62 -2.00 -6.92
N TYR A 345 1.63 -0.96 -6.09
CA TYR A 345 2.06 0.38 -6.48
C TYR A 345 3.51 0.43 -6.94
N PHE A 346 4.44 -0.18 -6.20
CA PHE A 346 5.84 -0.22 -6.60
C PHE A 346 6.07 -0.96 -7.92
N GLN A 347 5.35 -2.07 -8.15
CA GLN A 347 5.45 -2.78 -9.43
C GLN A 347 4.95 -1.92 -10.60
N ALA A 348 3.85 -1.16 -10.40
CA ALA A 348 3.36 -0.23 -11.40
C ALA A 348 4.37 0.89 -11.71
N LEU A 349 4.99 1.49 -10.67
CA LEU A 349 6.06 2.48 -10.84
C LEU A 349 7.23 1.91 -11.64
N TRP A 350 7.68 0.70 -11.31
CA TRP A 350 8.80 0.05 -11.97
C TRP A 350 8.51 -0.20 -13.46
N TYR A 351 7.39 -0.85 -13.80
CA TYR A 351 7.04 -1.11 -15.20
C TYR A 351 6.77 0.15 -15.99
N ARG A 352 6.23 1.19 -15.35
CA ARG A 352 6.03 2.49 -16.00
C ARG A 352 7.37 3.17 -16.29
N ALA A 353 8.33 3.08 -15.37
CA ALA A 353 9.67 3.65 -15.56
C ALA A 353 10.44 2.91 -16.67
N GLU A 354 10.42 1.58 -16.67
CA GLU A 354 11.07 0.74 -17.69
C GLU A 354 10.53 1.03 -19.09
N PHE A 355 9.22 1.24 -19.24
CA PHE A 355 8.65 1.62 -20.53
C PHE A 355 9.22 2.92 -21.08
N TRP A 356 9.36 3.95 -20.24
CA TRP A 356 9.94 5.21 -20.68
C TRP A 356 11.44 5.09 -20.94
N ARG A 357 12.15 4.29 -20.13
CA ARG A 357 13.57 3.99 -20.35
C ARG A 357 13.79 3.33 -21.71
N ILE A 358 13.06 2.25 -21.99
CA ILE A 358 13.18 1.49 -23.24
C ILE A 358 12.77 2.34 -24.46
N LYS A 359 11.75 3.19 -24.33
CA LYS A 359 11.45 4.18 -25.38
C LYS A 359 12.62 5.12 -25.66
N GLY A 360 13.33 5.56 -24.62
CA GLY A 360 14.57 6.32 -24.72
C GLY A 360 15.67 5.59 -25.48
N ASP A 361 15.85 4.29 -25.22
CA ASP A 361 16.93 3.49 -25.81
C ASP A 361 16.78 3.28 -27.33
N LEU A 362 15.55 3.26 -27.86
CA LEU A 362 15.26 3.01 -29.28
C LEU A 362 15.66 4.14 -30.25
N SER A 363 16.28 5.22 -29.76
CA SER A 363 16.52 6.47 -30.50
C SER A 363 18.02 6.74 -30.76
N SER A 364 18.79 5.75 -31.22
CA SER A 364 20.27 5.86 -31.32
C SER A 364 20.79 6.67 -32.52
N ASP A 365 20.05 6.81 -33.62
CA ASP A 365 20.44 7.60 -34.82
C ASP A 365 19.61 8.90 -34.95
N ALA A 366 19.50 9.62 -33.84
CA ALA A 366 18.52 10.67 -33.67
C ALA A 366 18.99 12.05 -34.14
N SER A 367 18.15 12.68 -34.96
CA SER A 367 18.09 14.13 -35.19
C SER A 367 17.98 14.91 -33.87
N GLU A 368 18.26 16.22 -33.89
CA GLU A 368 18.18 17.04 -32.67
C GLU A 368 16.78 17.02 -32.00
N ALA A 369 15.72 16.93 -32.81
CA ALA A 369 14.34 16.78 -32.33
C ALA A 369 14.13 15.43 -31.61
N GLU A 370 14.65 14.34 -32.17
CA GLU A 370 14.58 13.00 -31.57
C GLU A 370 15.43 12.90 -30.31
N ARG A 371 16.60 13.56 -30.25
CA ARG A 371 17.41 13.66 -29.02
C ARG A 371 16.67 14.39 -27.92
N THR A 372 15.91 15.44 -28.27
CA THR A 372 15.09 16.17 -27.31
C THR A 372 13.96 15.28 -26.76
N LEU A 373 13.32 14.52 -27.65
CA LEU A 373 12.28 13.57 -27.27
C LEU A 373 12.82 12.42 -26.39
N GLN A 374 14.00 11.91 -26.72
CA GLN A 374 14.72 10.92 -25.93
C GLN A 374 15.03 11.43 -24.51
N ARG A 375 15.54 12.66 -24.37
CA ARG A 375 15.77 13.28 -23.06
C ARG A 375 14.48 13.38 -22.26
N ASN A 376 13.38 13.80 -22.90
CA ASN A 376 12.07 13.85 -22.23
C ASN A 376 11.63 12.48 -21.71
N TRP A 377 11.84 11.40 -22.47
CA TRP A 377 11.50 10.05 -22.02
C TRP A 377 12.38 9.60 -20.84
N TYR A 378 13.69 9.84 -20.89
CA TYR A 378 14.57 9.57 -19.74
C TYR A 378 14.21 10.40 -18.51
N GLU A 379 13.80 11.66 -18.67
CA GLU A 379 13.32 12.47 -17.54
C GLU A 379 12.05 11.88 -16.92
N MET A 380 11.12 11.36 -17.73
CA MET A 380 9.92 10.69 -17.24
C MET A 380 10.27 9.41 -16.48
N ALA A 381 11.19 8.59 -17.01
CA ALA A 381 11.69 7.40 -16.33
C ALA A 381 12.38 7.77 -14.99
N ALA A 382 13.26 8.78 -14.99
CA ALA A 382 13.98 9.24 -13.81
C ALA A 382 13.04 9.69 -12.68
N LYS A 383 11.96 10.42 -13.01
CA LYS A 383 10.95 10.84 -12.04
C LYS A 383 10.27 9.66 -11.36
N LEU A 384 9.92 8.62 -12.12
CA LEU A 384 9.28 7.41 -11.58
C LEU A 384 10.23 6.56 -10.74
N TYR A 385 11.49 6.41 -11.16
CA TYR A 385 12.52 5.76 -10.35
C TYR A 385 12.81 6.50 -9.06
N ARG A 386 12.86 7.84 -9.11
CA ARG A 386 12.96 8.69 -7.92
C ARG A 386 11.77 8.47 -7.00
N GLU A 387 10.56 8.48 -7.51
CA GLU A 387 9.34 8.25 -6.73
C GLU A 387 9.41 6.87 -6.06
N TYR A 388 9.77 5.81 -6.80
CA TYR A 388 9.98 4.49 -6.25
C TYR A 388 11.01 4.51 -5.11
N ALA A 389 12.22 5.04 -5.37
CA ALA A 389 13.32 5.01 -4.41
C ALA A 389 12.96 5.74 -3.11
N LEU A 390 12.38 6.93 -3.22
CA LEU A 390 12.01 7.73 -2.05
C LEU A 390 10.81 7.14 -1.29
N HIS A 391 9.83 6.57 -2.02
CA HIS A 391 8.68 5.92 -1.41
C HIS A 391 8.99 4.56 -0.79
N ALA A 392 9.99 3.82 -1.28
CA ALA A 392 10.36 2.49 -0.76
C ALA A 392 10.73 2.53 0.72
N THR A 393 11.20 3.67 1.20
CA THR A 393 11.80 3.84 2.51
C THR A 393 11.03 4.83 3.39
N THR A 394 9.95 5.44 2.87
CA THR A 394 9.12 6.38 3.65
C THR A 394 8.30 5.62 4.69
N ASN A 395 7.98 6.33 5.77
CA ASN A 395 7.11 5.89 6.88
C ASN A 395 7.70 4.81 7.79
N PHE A 396 8.93 4.40 7.53
CA PHE A 396 9.65 3.53 8.45
C PHE A 396 10.54 4.36 9.39
N THR A 397 10.21 4.36 10.68
CA THR A 397 11.09 4.76 11.80
C THR A 397 11.91 3.56 12.30
N ASP A 398 12.94 3.79 13.11
CA ASP A 398 13.70 2.74 13.81
C ASP A 398 12.82 1.68 14.48
N GLU A 399 11.74 2.11 15.13
CA GLU A 399 10.78 1.23 15.80
C GLU A 399 9.99 0.37 14.81
N SER A 400 9.59 0.95 13.67
CA SER A 400 8.93 0.18 12.61
C SER A 400 9.89 -0.74 11.86
N ALA A 401 11.19 -0.41 11.84
CA ALA A 401 12.24 -1.20 11.23
C ALA A 401 12.36 -2.57 11.89
N MET A 402 12.24 -2.63 13.22
CA MET A 402 12.21 -3.87 13.97
C MET A 402 10.96 -4.71 13.68
N LEU A 403 9.81 -4.07 13.45
CA LEU A 403 8.53 -4.77 13.24
C LEU A 403 8.37 -5.35 11.83
N PHE A 404 9.04 -4.76 10.83
CA PHE A 404 8.96 -5.14 9.42
C PHE A 404 10.34 -5.50 8.82
N ASP A 405 11.26 -6.01 9.63
CA ASP A 405 12.68 -6.18 9.25
C ASP A 405 12.89 -6.85 7.88
N LEU A 406 12.21 -7.97 7.60
CA LEU A 406 12.35 -8.67 6.33
C LEU A 406 11.81 -7.84 5.14
N GLU A 407 10.60 -7.30 5.29
CA GLU A 407 9.98 -6.48 4.25
C GLU A 407 10.80 -5.22 3.98
N ILE A 408 11.33 -4.58 5.02
CA ILE A 408 12.14 -3.37 4.89
C ILE A 408 13.47 -3.68 4.24
N LYS A 409 14.17 -4.75 4.61
CA LYS A 409 15.42 -5.17 3.94
C LYS A 409 15.21 -5.36 2.44
N GLN A 410 14.12 -6.00 2.05
CA GLN A 410 13.76 -6.15 0.63
C GLN A 410 13.45 -4.79 -0.02
N ARG A 411 12.69 -3.91 0.67
CA ARG A 411 12.37 -2.58 0.17
C ARG A 411 13.57 -1.68 0.00
N VAL A 412 14.51 -1.71 0.94
CA VAL A 412 15.79 -0.99 0.85
C VAL A 412 16.57 -1.48 -0.37
N SER A 413 16.68 -2.79 -0.56
CA SER A 413 17.37 -3.35 -1.73
C SER A 413 16.72 -2.95 -3.05
N LEU A 414 15.38 -2.96 -3.14
CA LEU A 414 14.67 -2.56 -4.36
C LEU A 414 14.67 -1.04 -4.56
N GLY A 415 14.58 -0.27 -3.48
CA GLY A 415 14.69 1.20 -3.50
C GLY A 415 16.07 1.65 -3.95
N GLU A 416 17.13 0.98 -3.51
CA GLU A 416 18.49 1.23 -3.98
C GLU A 416 18.65 0.87 -5.47
N ARG A 417 18.03 -0.21 -5.93
CA ARG A 417 17.98 -0.52 -7.37
C ARG A 417 17.30 0.59 -8.18
N ALA A 418 16.17 1.10 -7.70
CA ALA A 418 15.49 2.22 -8.35
C ALA A 418 16.33 3.51 -8.29
N LEU A 419 17.03 3.78 -7.18
CA LEU A 419 17.98 4.88 -7.05
C LEU A 419 19.01 4.83 -8.17
N ARG A 420 19.66 3.67 -8.39
CA ARG A 420 20.64 3.49 -9.46
C ARG A 420 20.08 3.80 -10.84
N ALA A 421 18.94 3.19 -11.19
CA ALA A 421 18.29 3.43 -12.46
C ALA A 421 17.92 4.91 -12.64
N GLY A 422 17.45 5.58 -11.58
CA GLY A 422 17.17 7.02 -11.60
C GLY A 422 18.43 7.87 -11.82
N LEU A 423 19.56 7.53 -11.17
CA LEU A 423 20.83 8.22 -11.36
C LEU A 423 21.35 8.09 -12.80
N ASP A 424 21.26 6.90 -13.39
CA ASP A 424 21.63 6.67 -14.78
C ASP A 424 20.80 7.53 -15.75
N MET A 425 19.49 7.62 -15.52
CA MET A 425 18.60 8.47 -16.34
C MET A 425 18.88 9.96 -16.16
N TYR A 426 19.19 10.42 -14.94
CA TYR A 426 19.59 11.81 -14.71
C TYR A 426 20.96 12.12 -15.31
N ALA A 427 21.89 11.16 -15.34
CA ALA A 427 23.16 11.32 -16.04
C ALA A 427 22.95 11.42 -17.56
N ALA A 428 22.09 10.58 -18.13
CA ALA A 428 21.75 10.62 -19.56
C ALA A 428 21.09 11.94 -19.98
N THR A 429 20.35 12.59 -19.08
CA THR A 429 19.71 13.90 -19.33
C THR A 429 20.56 15.09 -18.90
N LYS A 430 21.76 14.86 -18.37
CA LYS A 430 22.66 15.88 -17.77
C LYS A 430 22.02 16.68 -16.63
N ASN A 431 21.02 16.12 -15.96
CA ASN A 431 20.34 16.76 -14.83
C ASN A 431 20.98 16.34 -13.50
N THR A 432 22.22 16.81 -13.29
CA THR A 432 23.03 16.40 -12.15
C THR A 432 22.49 16.90 -10.82
N GLN A 433 21.87 18.08 -10.79
CA GLN A 433 21.21 18.62 -9.59
C GLN A 433 20.08 17.70 -9.10
N ALA A 434 19.23 17.19 -9.98
CA ALA A 434 18.13 16.30 -9.60
C ALA A 434 18.64 14.94 -9.12
N GLY A 435 19.67 14.38 -9.79
CA GLY A 435 20.29 13.13 -9.37
C GLY A 435 21.02 13.23 -8.03
N ASP A 436 21.71 14.34 -7.76
CA ASP A 436 22.33 14.61 -6.46
C ASP A 436 21.28 14.71 -5.35
N ALA A 437 20.21 15.46 -5.58
CA ALA A 437 19.12 15.58 -4.62
C ALA A 437 18.48 14.22 -4.32
N LEU A 438 18.30 13.37 -5.35
CA LEU A 438 17.80 12.01 -5.19
C LEU A 438 18.74 11.17 -4.29
N TYR A 439 20.04 11.11 -4.59
CA TYR A 439 21.01 10.35 -3.82
C TYR A 439 21.07 10.81 -2.36
N LEU A 440 21.20 12.12 -2.13
CA LEU A 440 21.29 12.68 -0.78
C LEU A 440 20.02 12.44 0.04
N THR A 441 18.84 12.59 -0.56
CA THR A 441 17.57 12.35 0.13
C THR A 441 17.42 10.86 0.49
N PHE A 442 17.78 9.96 -0.43
CA PHE A 442 17.74 8.52 -0.14
C PHE A 442 18.73 8.15 0.98
N ALA A 443 19.97 8.66 0.92
CA ALA A 443 20.96 8.44 1.97
C ALA A 443 20.50 8.98 3.34
N GLN A 444 19.84 10.15 3.37
CA GLN A 444 19.24 10.69 4.59
C GLN A 444 18.11 9.81 5.15
N HIS A 445 17.30 9.20 4.28
CA HIS A 445 16.30 8.22 4.73
C HIS A 445 16.95 6.97 5.31
N MET A 446 18.01 6.47 4.67
CA MET A 446 18.75 5.30 5.15
C MET A 446 19.46 5.56 6.48
N ALA A 447 20.01 6.75 6.68
CA ALA A 447 20.61 7.14 7.96
C ALA A 447 19.61 7.19 9.12
N LYS A 448 18.31 7.35 8.83
CA LYS A 448 17.22 7.33 9.82
C LYS A 448 16.66 5.94 10.08
N LEU A 449 17.11 4.92 9.34
CA LEU A 449 16.76 3.54 9.61
C LEU A 449 17.92 2.94 10.39
N SER A 450 17.68 2.49 11.62
CA SER A 450 18.61 1.75 12.48
C SER A 450 18.96 0.35 11.97
N LEU A 451 18.72 0.10 10.68
CA LEU A 451 19.34 -0.99 9.95
C LEU A 451 20.84 -0.72 9.93
N GLU A 452 21.63 -1.65 10.47
CA GLU A 452 23.10 -1.66 10.44
C GLU A 452 23.68 -0.77 9.34
N GLN A 453 24.35 0.33 9.75
CA GLN A 453 24.98 1.37 8.90
C GLN A 453 24.81 1.10 7.41
N TRP A 454 23.64 1.44 6.85
CA TRP A 454 23.42 1.21 5.42
C TRP A 454 24.56 1.85 4.64
N ARG A 455 25.20 1.05 3.79
CA ARG A 455 26.23 1.51 2.86
C ARG A 455 25.72 1.30 1.45
N PRO A 456 25.87 2.31 0.56
CA PRO A 456 25.54 2.12 -0.84
C PRO A 456 26.42 1.01 -1.41
N ARG A 457 25.82 0.17 -2.24
CA ARG A 457 26.53 -0.84 -3.03
C ARG A 457 27.49 -0.17 -4.01
N THR A 458 28.48 -0.93 -4.47
CA THR A 458 29.52 -0.45 -5.39
C THR A 458 28.92 0.12 -6.67
N ASP A 459 27.93 -0.57 -7.24
CA ASP A 459 27.18 -0.14 -8.43
C ASP A 459 26.40 1.18 -8.21
N THR A 460 25.89 1.42 -7.00
CA THR A 460 25.24 2.68 -6.62
C THR A 460 26.25 3.84 -6.57
N VAL A 461 27.43 3.57 -6.02
CA VAL A 461 28.52 4.56 -5.96
C VAL A 461 29.03 4.88 -7.37
N GLU A 462 29.17 3.87 -8.24
CA GLU A 462 29.58 4.04 -9.64
C GLU A 462 28.58 4.90 -10.43
N ALA A 463 27.28 4.61 -10.33
CA ALA A 463 26.23 5.41 -10.98
C ALA A 463 26.26 6.88 -10.51
N TRP A 464 26.47 7.12 -9.21
CA TRP A 464 26.59 8.47 -8.67
C TRP A 464 27.87 9.19 -9.14
N LYS A 465 29.01 8.50 -9.21
CA LYS A 465 30.26 9.06 -9.77
C LYS A 465 30.09 9.45 -11.24
N LYS A 466 29.48 8.57 -12.04
CA LYS A 466 29.17 8.83 -13.46
C LYS A 466 28.27 10.05 -13.64
N LEU A 467 27.28 10.23 -12.77
CA LEU A 467 26.47 11.45 -12.73
C LEU A 467 27.33 12.70 -12.47
N LYS A 468 28.23 12.65 -11.48
CA LYS A 468 29.11 13.77 -11.11
C LYS A 468 30.09 14.17 -12.20
N GLU A 469 30.54 13.22 -13.01
CA GLU A 469 31.41 13.48 -14.15
C GLU A 469 30.73 14.38 -15.20
N GLN A 470 29.41 14.27 -15.36
CA GLN A 470 28.63 15.14 -16.27
C GLN A 470 28.57 16.60 -15.80
N THR A 471 28.82 16.90 -14.52
CA THR A 471 28.86 18.28 -14.01
C THR A 471 30.19 18.98 -14.33
N LYS A 472 31.24 18.21 -14.62
CA LYS A 472 32.60 18.75 -14.89
C LYS A 472 32.86 19.02 -16.38
N SER A 473 32.02 18.48 -17.27
CA SER A 473 32.02 18.73 -18.72
C SER A 473 31.08 19.86 -19.08
#